data_AF-A0A820EZA3-F1
#
_entry.id   AF-A0A820EZA3-F1
#
_cell.length_a   1.000
_cell.length_b   1.000
_cell.length_c   1.000
_cell.angle_alpha   90.00
_cell.angle_beta   90.00
_cell.angle_gamma   90.00
#
_symmetry.space_group_name_H-M   'P 1'
#
loop_
_entity.id
_entity.type
_entity.pdbx_description
1 polymer ?
#
loop_
_entity_poly.entity_id
_entity_poly.type
_entity_poly.pdbx_seq_one_letter_code
_entity_poly.pdbx_strand_id
1 'polypeptide(L)'
;IIVFDISYSHESTVVTLIDNMRQPKWLSPFEQQDSHEFLLSLINSLTSTQIIQTKQLGFAACLDTDEQDISKTIMINESPLINPHPFQGLQATQLQCTECKHKNPVSVSLFETLSLIIPERQVSNSGLFSIRQQQRNFTLQELIGNYLKSEMISNLICNKCKSKENLPHRKITTFSRLPEILCLHIIRTTWTNEGWPIKNTCHISFPDLLDMNSFISLSRLLPANIHPTQTIKKPSTAHYKLNSILVHLGGISEAGHFIVYRRRINSNEWLSISDDHIRECSELEVFTSMAYILFYERIKK
;
A
#
# COMPACT_ATOMS: atom_id res chain seq x y z
N ILE A 1 -6.86 -20.12 0.14
CA ILE A 1 -6.86 -19.56 1.52
C ILE A 1 -5.41 -19.26 1.87
N ILE A 2 -5.07 -18.09 2.44
CA ILE A 2 -3.65 -17.74 2.69
C ILE A 2 -3.15 -18.62 3.85
N VAL A 3 -2.27 -19.58 3.55
CA VAL A 3 -1.64 -20.45 4.54
C VAL A 3 -0.44 -19.73 5.13
N PHE A 4 -0.51 -19.40 6.42
CA PHE A 4 0.69 -19.14 7.22
C PHE A 4 1.39 -20.48 7.46
N ASP A 5 2.69 -20.54 7.17
CA ASP A 5 3.57 -21.65 7.53
C ASP A 5 3.66 -21.73 9.05
N ILE A 6 2.83 -22.60 9.65
CA ILE A 6 2.94 -23.02 11.03
C ILE A 6 3.41 -24.47 10.95
N SER A 7 4.72 -24.66 10.95
CA SER A 7 5.34 -25.97 11.08
C SER A 7 4.73 -26.72 12.29
N TYR A 8 3.99 -27.79 11.97
CA TYR A 8 3.78 -28.96 12.84
C TYR A 8 3.16 -28.76 14.24
N SER A 9 2.08 -27.99 14.38
CA SER A 9 1.22 -28.20 15.56
C SER A 9 -0.28 -27.97 15.46
N HIS A 10 -0.84 -27.03 14.68
CA HIS A 10 -2.26 -26.70 14.88
C HIS A 10 -3.04 -26.33 13.60
N GLU A 11 -3.63 -27.34 12.93
CA GLU A 11 -4.82 -27.13 12.07
C GLU A 11 -5.92 -26.37 12.83
N SER A 12 -6.01 -26.56 14.15
CA SER A 12 -6.93 -25.85 15.04
C SER A 12 -6.74 -24.34 15.04
N THR A 13 -5.53 -23.81 14.81
CA THR A 13 -5.28 -22.35 14.87
C THR A 13 -5.83 -21.62 13.66
N VAL A 14 -5.69 -22.18 12.45
CA VAL A 14 -6.24 -21.56 11.22
C VAL A 14 -7.76 -21.60 11.25
N VAL A 15 -8.35 -22.73 11.65
CA VAL A 15 -9.81 -22.86 11.81
C VAL A 15 -10.33 -21.87 12.86
N THR A 16 -9.66 -21.78 14.02
CA THR A 16 -10.02 -20.81 15.07
C THR A 16 -9.90 -19.36 14.59
N LEU A 17 -8.86 -19.04 13.82
CA LEU A 17 -8.70 -17.71 13.22
C LEU A 17 -9.86 -17.40 12.27
N ILE A 18 -10.19 -18.32 11.36
CA ILE A 18 -11.29 -18.17 10.41
C ILE A 18 -12.61 -18.02 11.16
N ASP A 19 -12.86 -18.83 12.20
CA ASP A 19 -14.08 -18.76 13.00
C ASP A 19 -14.20 -17.45 13.79
N ASN A 20 -13.09 -16.91 14.31
CA ASN A 20 -13.08 -15.58 14.92
C ASN A 20 -13.33 -14.47 13.89
N MET A 21 -12.79 -14.62 12.68
CA MET A 21 -13.02 -13.68 11.57
C MET A 21 -14.43 -13.78 10.97
N ARG A 22 -15.18 -14.85 11.24
CA ARG A 22 -16.61 -15.01 10.89
C ARG A 22 -17.57 -14.31 11.85
N GLN A 23 -17.12 -13.95 13.05
CA GLN A 23 -17.95 -13.27 14.05
C GLN A 23 -18.43 -11.87 13.61
N PRO A 24 -17.61 -11.04 12.94
CA PRO A 24 -18.17 -10.08 11.98
C PRO A 24 -18.66 -10.89 10.78
N LYS A 25 -19.91 -10.72 10.33
CA LYS A 25 -20.57 -11.44 9.21
C LYS A 25 -19.92 -11.24 7.82
N TRP A 26 -18.60 -11.11 7.76
CA TRP A 26 -17.80 -10.75 6.61
C TRP A 26 -17.41 -11.95 5.75
N LEU A 27 -17.27 -13.14 6.35
CA LEU A 27 -16.89 -14.35 5.64
C LEU A 27 -18.08 -15.31 5.52
N SER A 28 -18.67 -15.37 4.34
CA SER A 28 -19.63 -16.43 4.00
C SER A 28 -18.91 -17.78 3.94
N PRO A 29 -19.44 -18.84 4.57
CA PRO A 29 -18.87 -20.18 4.43
C PRO A 29 -18.87 -20.61 2.96
N PHE A 30 -17.74 -21.16 2.50
CA PHE A 30 -17.58 -21.79 1.18
C PHE A 30 -17.59 -20.83 -0.02
N GLU A 31 -17.59 -19.51 0.19
CA GLU A 31 -17.42 -18.53 -0.89
C GLU A 31 -15.95 -18.13 -1.08
N GLN A 32 -15.59 -17.84 -2.34
CA GLN A 32 -14.31 -17.22 -2.65
C GLN A 32 -14.32 -15.75 -2.20
N GLN A 33 -13.19 -15.28 -1.68
CA GLN A 33 -13.05 -13.94 -1.14
C GLN A 33 -11.78 -13.29 -1.67
N ASP A 34 -11.78 -11.96 -1.71
CA ASP A 34 -10.60 -11.19 -2.08
C ASP A 34 -9.57 -11.24 -0.93
N SER A 35 -8.33 -11.56 -1.27
CA SER A 35 -7.26 -11.74 -0.28
C SER A 35 -6.72 -10.42 0.27
N HIS A 36 -6.84 -9.31 -0.46
CA HIS A 36 -6.52 -7.97 0.05
C HIS A 36 -7.57 -7.53 1.07
N GLU A 37 -8.86 -7.76 0.80
CA GLU A 37 -9.93 -7.47 1.77
C GLU A 37 -9.78 -8.30 3.05
N PHE A 38 -9.46 -9.60 2.92
CA PHE A 38 -9.14 -10.45 4.07
C PHE A 38 -7.96 -9.91 4.89
N LEU A 39 -6.89 -9.48 4.23
CA LEU A 39 -5.71 -8.89 4.88
C LEU A 39 -6.07 -7.61 5.66
N LEU A 40 -6.83 -6.69 5.06
CA LEU A 40 -7.26 -5.46 5.72
C LEU A 40 -8.13 -5.76 6.94
N SER A 41 -9.06 -6.69 6.82
CA SER A 41 -9.92 -7.13 7.94
C SER A 41 -9.09 -7.71 9.09
N LEU A 42 -8.07 -8.52 8.77
CA LEU A 42 -7.15 -9.07 9.75
C LEU A 42 -6.34 -7.98 10.46
N ILE A 43 -5.75 -7.03 9.72
CA ILE A 43 -4.98 -5.92 10.29
C ILE A 43 -5.86 -5.06 11.19
N ASN A 44 -7.07 -4.70 10.75
CA ASN A 44 -8.01 -3.91 11.54
C ASN A 44 -8.40 -4.61 12.85
N SER A 45 -8.55 -5.94 12.81
CA SER A 45 -8.87 -6.75 13.99
C SER A 45 -7.72 -6.72 14.99
N LEU A 46 -6.47 -6.90 14.53
CA LEU A 46 -5.28 -6.84 15.36
C LEU A 46 -5.09 -5.46 16.01
N THR A 47 -5.27 -4.38 15.24
CA THR A 47 -5.18 -3.00 15.73
C THR A 47 -6.25 -2.70 16.77
N SER A 48 -7.48 -3.18 16.55
CA SER A 48 -8.59 -3.00 17.51
C SER A 48 -8.30 -3.70 18.84
N THR A 49 -7.73 -4.90 18.81
CA THR A 49 -7.30 -5.62 20.03
C THR A 49 -6.21 -4.87 20.79
N GLN A 50 -5.21 -4.31 20.08
CA GLN A 50 -4.15 -3.50 20.71
C GLN A 50 -4.70 -2.23 21.37
N ILE A 51 -5.67 -1.56 20.76
CA ILE A 51 -6.33 -0.38 21.35
C ILE A 51 -7.08 -0.73 22.64
N ILE A 52 -7.75 -1.88 22.71
CA ILE A 52 -8.46 -2.32 23.92
C ILE A 52 -7.48 -2.58 25.07
N GLN A 53 -6.36 -3.25 24.79
CA GLN A 53 -5.33 -3.53 25.79
C GLN A 53 -4.69 -2.24 26.33
N THR A 54 -4.40 -1.26 25.47
CA THR A 54 -3.81 0.02 25.91
C THR A 54 -4.78 0.86 26.75
N LYS A 55 -6.08 0.85 26.43
CA LYS A 55 -7.12 1.51 27.24
C LYS A 55 -7.29 0.88 28.63
N GLN A 56 -7.14 -0.43 28.77
CA GLN A 56 -7.20 -1.12 30.06
C GLN A 56 -5.98 -0.84 30.96
N LEU A 57 -4.82 -0.49 30.37
CA LEU A 57 -3.57 -0.24 31.10
C LEU A 57 -3.37 1.23 31.55
N GLY A 58 -4.32 2.13 31.28
CA GLY A 58 -4.36 3.46 31.90
C GLY A 58 -3.11 4.33 31.71
N PHE A 59 -2.52 4.35 30.51
CA PHE A 59 -1.31 5.14 30.23
C PHE A 59 -1.62 6.44 29.47
N ALA A 60 -1.27 7.57 30.08
CA ALA A 60 -1.16 8.86 29.41
C ALA A 60 0.14 8.88 28.60
N ALA A 61 0.05 9.03 27.28
CA ALA A 61 1.23 9.17 26.43
C ALA A 61 1.81 10.58 26.61
N CYS A 62 2.98 10.66 27.24
CA CYS A 62 3.82 11.84 27.30
C CYS A 62 4.41 12.10 25.90
N LEU A 63 4.11 13.24 25.30
CA LEU A 63 4.88 13.77 24.18
C LEU A 63 6.05 14.57 24.75
N ASP A 64 7.20 13.92 24.94
CA ASP A 64 8.47 14.61 25.12
C ASP A 64 9.01 15.00 23.74
N THR A 65 8.95 16.29 23.40
CA THR A 65 10.07 17.12 22.89
C THR A 65 9.55 18.44 22.32
N ASP A 66 10.38 19.49 22.45
CA ASP A 66 10.13 20.88 22.07
C ASP A 66 9.72 21.08 20.58
N GLU A 67 8.42 20.99 20.26
CA GLU A 67 7.88 21.07 18.88
C GLU A 67 6.79 22.15 18.70
N GLN A 68 6.90 23.28 19.39
CA GLN A 68 5.86 24.32 19.39
C GLN A 68 5.67 25.07 18.04
N ASP A 69 6.61 24.98 17.10
CA ASP A 69 6.53 25.66 15.80
C ASP A 69 6.10 24.76 14.62
N ILE A 70 6.35 23.45 14.66
CA ILE A 70 5.99 22.51 13.58
C ILE A 70 4.52 22.09 13.67
N SER A 71 4.01 21.96 14.91
CA SER A 71 2.63 21.54 15.23
C SER A 71 1.55 22.43 14.61
N LYS A 72 1.85 23.70 14.27
CA LYS A 72 0.89 24.61 13.62
C LYS A 72 0.71 24.34 12.12
N THR A 73 1.63 23.61 11.50
CA THR A 73 1.64 23.35 10.04
C THR A 73 1.17 21.94 9.68
N ILE A 74 1.16 21.01 10.65
CA ILE A 74 0.84 19.60 10.43
C ILE A 74 -0.42 19.23 11.21
N MET A 75 -1.47 18.82 10.49
CA MET A 75 -2.67 18.21 11.07
C MET A 75 -2.47 16.70 11.10
N ILE A 76 -2.23 16.15 12.28
CA ILE A 76 -2.19 14.70 12.52
C ILE A 76 -3.62 14.26 12.82
N ASN A 77 -4.21 13.48 11.92
CA ASN A 77 -5.61 13.08 12.05
C ASN A 77 -5.82 11.86 12.97
N GLU A 78 -4.74 11.18 13.38
CA GLU A 78 -4.81 9.90 14.10
C GLU A 78 -3.84 9.87 15.30
N SER A 79 -4.35 9.44 16.45
CA SER A 79 -3.55 9.31 17.68
C SER A 79 -2.47 8.24 17.52
N PRO A 80 -1.21 8.49 17.92
CA PRO A 80 -0.14 7.50 17.77
C PRO A 80 -0.41 6.26 18.63
N LEU A 81 -0.47 5.10 18.00
CA LEU A 81 -0.54 3.80 18.67
C LEU A 81 0.79 3.51 19.40
N ILE A 82 0.70 3.02 20.64
CA ILE A 82 1.83 2.45 21.35
C ILE A 82 2.15 1.10 20.68
N ASN A 83 3.33 0.97 20.07
CA ASN A 83 3.78 -0.18 19.27
C ASN A 83 2.93 -0.44 18.01
N PRO A 84 3.10 0.36 16.94
CA PRO A 84 2.39 0.16 15.68
C PRO A 84 2.74 -1.21 15.07
N HIS A 85 1.76 -1.85 14.44
CA HIS A 85 1.99 -3.09 13.69
C HIS A 85 2.94 -2.83 12.50
N PRO A 86 3.70 -3.84 12.02
CA PRO A 86 4.82 -3.62 11.10
C PRO A 86 4.42 -3.09 9.71
N PHE A 87 3.15 -3.23 9.33
CA PHE A 87 2.59 -2.70 8.07
C PHE A 87 2.24 -1.20 8.12
N GLN A 88 2.24 -0.59 9.30
CA GLN A 88 1.75 0.77 9.50
C GLN A 88 2.78 1.82 9.04
N GLY A 89 2.48 2.54 7.97
CA GLY A 89 3.21 3.72 7.50
C GLY A 89 2.48 5.04 7.75
N LEU A 90 3.08 6.15 7.32
CA LEU A 90 2.48 7.48 7.32
C LEU A 90 2.64 8.14 5.94
N GLN A 91 1.55 8.67 5.42
CA GLN A 91 1.50 9.49 4.22
C GLN A 91 1.21 10.94 4.60
N ALA A 92 1.82 11.88 3.88
CA ALA A 92 1.64 13.31 4.05
C ALA A 92 1.06 13.89 2.76
N THR A 93 -0.02 14.66 2.90
CA THR A 93 -0.75 15.29 1.80
C THR A 93 -0.85 16.78 2.01
N GLN A 94 -0.63 17.57 0.96
CA GLN A 94 -0.83 19.01 0.98
C GLN A 94 -1.63 19.47 -0.24
N LEU A 95 -2.60 20.36 0.00
CA LEU A 95 -3.32 21.07 -1.06
C LEU A 95 -2.72 22.44 -1.30
N GLN A 96 -2.53 22.80 -2.56
CA GLN A 96 -2.09 24.13 -2.97
C GLN A 96 -3.07 24.74 -3.98
N CYS A 97 -3.64 25.89 -3.65
CA CYS A 97 -4.51 26.65 -4.56
C CYS A 97 -3.73 27.07 -5.81
N THR A 98 -4.28 26.86 -7.02
CA THR A 98 -3.61 27.25 -8.27
C THR A 98 -3.56 28.75 -8.46
N GLU A 99 -4.53 29.48 -7.94
CA GLU A 99 -4.64 30.93 -8.11
C GLU A 99 -3.71 31.68 -7.15
N CYS A 100 -4.01 31.67 -5.85
CA CYS A 100 -3.27 32.45 -4.87
C CYS A 100 -1.98 31.77 -4.35
N LYS A 101 -1.70 30.54 -4.82
CA LYS A 101 -0.57 29.68 -4.40
C LYS A 101 -0.53 29.33 -2.90
N HIS A 102 -1.57 29.67 -2.14
CA HIS A 102 -1.70 29.29 -0.74
C HIS A 102 -1.64 27.78 -0.59
N LYS A 103 -0.82 27.32 0.36
CA LYS A 103 -0.69 25.93 0.75
C LYS A 103 -1.48 25.72 2.03
N ASN A 104 -2.37 24.73 2.03
CA ASN A 104 -3.04 24.30 3.25
C ASN A 104 -2.03 23.62 4.19
N PRO A 105 -2.34 23.51 5.49
CA PRO A 105 -1.59 22.65 6.40
C PRO A 105 -1.40 21.25 5.82
N VAL A 106 -0.25 20.64 6.11
CA VAL A 106 0.03 19.26 5.70
C VAL A 106 -0.86 18.35 6.55
N SER A 107 -1.67 17.51 5.90
CA SER A 107 -2.41 16.45 6.58
C SER A 107 -1.59 15.17 6.55
N VAL A 108 -1.46 14.52 7.71
CA VAL A 108 -0.78 13.24 7.84
C VAL A 108 -1.82 12.19 8.22
N SER A 109 -1.80 11.06 7.51
CA SER A 109 -2.65 9.90 7.77
C SER A 109 -1.85 8.60 7.71
N LEU A 110 -2.39 7.57 8.35
CA LEU A 110 -1.87 6.22 8.31
C LEU A 110 -2.12 5.57 6.94
N PHE A 111 -1.34 4.53 6.68
CA PHE A 111 -1.63 3.55 5.64
C PHE A 111 -1.02 2.20 6.04
N GLU A 112 -1.69 1.11 5.69
CA GLU A 112 -1.23 -0.26 5.93
C GLU A 112 -0.86 -0.97 4.62
N THR A 113 -1.51 -0.57 3.52
CA THR A 113 -1.29 -1.12 2.19
C THR A 113 -1.31 -0.02 1.15
N LEU A 114 -0.53 -0.18 0.07
CA LEU A 114 -0.60 0.69 -1.10
C LEU A 114 -1.32 -0.05 -2.23
N SER A 115 -2.53 0.39 -2.55
CA SER A 115 -3.29 -0.12 -3.70
C SER A 115 -2.87 0.63 -4.97
N LEU A 116 -2.11 -0.05 -5.82
CA LEU A 116 -1.46 0.48 -7.01
C LEU A 116 -2.33 0.20 -8.24
N ILE A 117 -2.72 1.26 -8.93
CA ILE A 117 -3.51 1.19 -10.16
C ILE A 117 -2.59 0.91 -11.34
N ILE A 118 -2.94 -0.08 -12.15
CA ILE A 118 -2.29 -0.30 -13.46
C ILE A 118 -2.85 0.75 -14.44
N PRO A 119 -2.03 1.64 -15.02
CA PRO A 119 -2.51 2.66 -15.94
C PRO A 119 -3.22 2.06 -17.16
N GLU A 120 -4.39 2.60 -17.47
CA GLU A 120 -5.11 2.27 -18.70
C GLU A 120 -4.34 2.75 -19.93
N ARG A 121 -4.44 1.97 -21.00
CA ARG A 121 -3.78 2.29 -22.26
C ARG A 121 -4.63 3.31 -23.02
N GLN A 122 -4.11 4.51 -23.25
CA GLN A 122 -4.74 5.42 -24.22
C GLN A 122 -4.60 4.80 -25.61
N VAL A 123 -5.70 4.29 -26.16
CA VAL A 123 -5.78 3.89 -27.56
C VAL A 123 -5.81 5.18 -28.38
N SER A 124 -4.70 5.52 -29.02
CA SER A 124 -4.71 6.59 -30.03
C SER A 124 -5.60 6.15 -31.20
N ASN A 125 -6.50 7.01 -31.65
CA ASN A 125 -7.44 6.83 -32.79
C ASN A 125 -6.76 6.68 -34.16
N SER A 126 -5.65 5.95 -34.26
CA SER A 126 -4.95 5.68 -35.51
C SER A 126 -5.43 4.34 -36.07
N GLY A 127 -6.07 4.37 -37.23
CA GLY A 127 -6.92 3.31 -37.76
C GLY A 127 -6.31 1.92 -37.99
N LEU A 128 -7.23 0.97 -38.16
CA LEU A 128 -7.16 -0.36 -38.80
C LEU A 128 -5.95 -1.32 -38.60
N PHE A 129 -4.98 -1.06 -37.73
CA PHE A 129 -3.82 -1.97 -37.54
C PHE A 129 -3.43 -2.34 -36.09
N SER A 130 -4.28 -2.12 -35.08
CA SER A 130 -3.97 -2.46 -33.68
C SER A 130 -4.35 -3.90 -33.25
N ILE A 131 -4.07 -4.91 -34.08
CA ILE A 131 -4.21 -6.34 -33.70
C ILE A 131 -2.96 -6.87 -32.97
N ARG A 132 -1.85 -6.11 -32.93
CA ARG A 132 -0.74 -6.42 -32.02
C ARG A 132 -0.85 -5.56 -30.77
N GLN A 133 -1.58 -6.09 -29.78
CA GLN A 133 -1.55 -5.62 -28.39
C GLN A 133 -0.11 -5.70 -27.87
N GLN A 134 0.71 -4.70 -28.19
CA GLN A 134 2.12 -4.66 -27.84
C GLN A 134 2.24 -4.38 -26.34
N GLN A 135 1.98 -5.34 -25.45
CA GLN A 135 1.93 -5.17 -23.98
C GLN A 135 3.02 -4.20 -23.50
N ARG A 136 2.63 -3.02 -23.00
CA ARG A 136 3.60 -2.13 -22.35
C ARG A 136 3.95 -2.80 -21.03
N ASN A 137 5.22 -3.14 -20.85
CA ASN A 137 5.70 -3.62 -19.57
C ASN A 137 5.71 -2.44 -18.60
N PHE A 138 5.07 -2.60 -17.45
CA PHE A 138 5.12 -1.64 -16.35
C PHE A 138 6.10 -2.12 -15.30
N THR A 139 6.72 -1.19 -14.59
CA THR A 139 7.53 -1.50 -13.41
C THR A 139 6.77 -1.16 -12.13
N LEU A 140 7.09 -1.85 -11.03
CA LEU A 140 6.53 -1.56 -9.72
C LEU A 140 6.80 -0.12 -9.28
N GLN A 141 8.01 0.39 -9.58
CA GLN A 141 8.41 1.77 -9.29
C GLN A 141 7.59 2.80 -10.07
N GLU A 142 7.24 2.52 -11.33
CA GLU A 142 6.31 3.37 -12.09
C GLU A 142 4.93 3.42 -11.43
N LEU A 143 4.42 2.28 -10.95
CA LEU A 143 3.12 2.24 -10.26
C LEU A 143 3.14 3.03 -8.94
N ILE A 144 4.21 2.90 -8.14
CA ILE A 144 4.39 3.68 -6.91
C ILE A 144 4.54 5.18 -7.24
N GLY A 145 5.28 5.52 -8.30
CA GLY A 145 5.40 6.89 -8.79
C GLY A 145 4.06 7.49 -9.22
N ASN A 146 3.21 6.69 -9.88
CA ASN A 146 1.85 7.09 -10.25
C ASN A 146 0.95 7.27 -9.03
N TYR A 147 1.05 6.40 -8.03
CA TYR A 147 0.32 6.54 -6.76
C TYR A 147 0.62 7.88 -6.06
N LEU A 148 1.88 8.35 -6.14
CA LEU A 148 2.32 9.62 -5.55
C LEU A 148 2.24 10.82 -6.53
N LYS A 149 1.75 10.62 -7.74
CA LYS A 149 1.69 11.67 -8.75
C LYS A 149 0.76 12.79 -8.27
N SER A 150 1.19 14.03 -8.41
CA SER A 150 0.36 15.18 -8.05
C SER A 150 -0.90 15.20 -8.91
N GLU A 151 -2.05 15.38 -8.28
CA GLU A 151 -3.34 15.44 -8.94
C GLU A 151 -3.98 16.83 -8.79
N MET A 152 -4.88 17.15 -9.71
CA MET A 152 -5.68 18.38 -9.68
C MET A 152 -7.05 18.05 -9.10
N ILE A 153 -7.38 18.68 -7.98
CA ILE A 153 -8.69 18.57 -7.35
C ILE A 153 -9.47 19.85 -7.64
N SER A 154 -10.54 19.72 -8.41
CA SER A 154 -11.50 20.78 -8.66
C SER A 154 -12.53 20.86 -7.53
N ASN A 155 -13.34 21.92 -7.52
CA ASN A 155 -14.47 22.04 -6.59
C ASN A 155 -14.10 22.20 -5.11
N LEU A 156 -13.03 22.94 -4.84
CA LEU A 156 -12.59 23.28 -3.48
C LEU A 156 -12.66 24.79 -3.22
N ILE A 157 -13.04 25.14 -1.99
CA ILE A 157 -13.04 26.53 -1.51
C ILE A 157 -11.67 26.84 -0.91
N CYS A 158 -11.02 27.89 -1.40
CA CYS A 158 -9.75 28.35 -0.85
C CYS A 158 -9.98 29.33 0.31
N ASN A 159 -9.48 28.98 1.50
CA ASN A 159 -9.58 29.78 2.72
C ASN A 159 -8.97 31.19 2.59
N LYS A 160 -7.97 31.36 1.71
CA LYS A 160 -7.31 32.65 1.46
C LYS A 160 -7.99 33.47 0.38
N CYS A 161 -8.41 32.86 -0.73
CA CYS A 161 -9.07 33.59 -1.82
C CYS A 161 -10.43 34.16 -1.38
N LYS A 162 -11.09 33.51 -0.40
CA LYS A 162 -12.47 33.83 0.04
C LYS A 162 -13.48 33.91 -1.11
N SER A 163 -13.13 33.45 -2.31
CA SER A 163 -14.01 33.35 -3.45
C SER A 163 -14.98 32.21 -3.20
N LYS A 164 -16.27 32.42 -3.51
CA LYS A 164 -17.29 31.37 -3.49
C LYS A 164 -17.16 30.40 -4.67
N GLU A 165 -16.21 30.66 -5.57
CA GLU A 165 -15.94 29.85 -6.73
C GLU A 165 -15.06 28.65 -6.38
N ASN A 166 -15.44 27.52 -6.96
CA ASN A 166 -14.78 26.23 -6.90
C ASN A 166 -13.44 26.30 -7.64
N LEU A 167 -12.34 26.47 -6.90
CA LEU A 167 -11.01 26.63 -7.48
C LEU A 167 -10.26 25.29 -7.55
N PRO A 168 -9.49 25.05 -8.63
CA PRO A 168 -8.60 23.90 -8.67
C PRO A 168 -7.47 24.05 -7.66
N HIS A 169 -7.16 22.94 -6.99
CA HIS A 169 -6.02 22.82 -6.09
C HIS A 169 -5.14 21.68 -6.56
N ARG A 170 -3.83 21.87 -6.51
CA ARG A 170 -2.87 20.79 -6.71
C ARG A 170 -2.71 20.04 -5.40
N LYS A 171 -3.04 18.76 -5.38
CA LYS A 171 -2.75 17.85 -4.27
C LYS A 171 -1.40 17.18 -4.50
N ILE A 172 -0.55 17.23 -3.48
CA ILE A 172 0.76 16.59 -3.47
C ILE A 172 0.77 15.58 -2.33
N THR A 173 1.08 14.34 -2.64
CA THR A 173 1.17 13.23 -1.68
C THR A 173 2.61 12.71 -1.63
N THR A 174 3.12 12.38 -0.44
CA THR A 174 4.42 11.75 -0.24
C THR A 174 4.38 10.84 0.98
N PHE A 175 5.32 9.91 1.09
CA PHE A 175 5.53 9.19 2.36
C PHE A 175 6.31 10.07 3.35
N SER A 176 5.81 10.17 4.58
CA SER A 176 6.54 10.76 5.71
C SER A 176 7.25 9.69 6.53
N ARG A 177 6.64 8.50 6.65
CA ARG A 177 7.24 7.32 7.27
C ARG A 177 6.83 6.07 6.49
N LEU A 178 7.78 5.22 6.15
CA LEU A 178 7.49 3.91 5.56
C LEU A 178 7.39 2.82 6.65
N PRO A 179 6.60 1.75 6.40
CA PRO A 179 6.44 0.63 7.32
C PRO A 179 7.67 -0.29 7.38
N GLU A 180 7.76 -1.18 8.39
CA GLU A 180 8.78 -2.24 8.38
C GLU A 180 8.50 -3.29 7.31
N ILE A 181 7.22 -3.60 7.09
CA ILE A 181 6.76 -4.46 6.00
C ILE A 181 5.90 -3.64 5.06
N LEU A 182 6.38 -3.43 3.84
CA LEU A 182 5.66 -2.72 2.80
C LEU A 182 4.76 -3.70 2.04
N CYS A 183 3.44 -3.51 2.17
CA CYS A 183 2.42 -4.27 1.45
C CYS A 183 1.96 -3.49 0.20
N LEU A 184 2.21 -4.05 -0.98
CA LEU A 184 1.88 -3.45 -2.26
C LEU A 184 0.82 -4.31 -2.97
N HIS A 185 -0.41 -3.82 -3.02
CA HIS A 185 -1.52 -4.48 -3.69
C HIS A 185 -1.65 -3.92 -5.12
N ILE A 186 -1.65 -4.78 -6.14
CA ILE A 186 -1.85 -4.38 -7.53
C ILE A 186 -3.32 -4.56 -7.88
N ILE A 187 -4.02 -3.47 -8.18
CA ILE A 187 -5.42 -3.50 -8.59
C ILE A 187 -5.49 -4.07 -10.01
N ARG A 188 -5.81 -5.36 -10.11
CA ARG A 188 -5.94 -6.07 -11.39
C ARG A 188 -7.35 -6.09 -11.93
N THR A 189 -8.37 -5.98 -11.08
CA THR A 189 -9.76 -5.97 -11.54
C THR A 189 -10.27 -4.54 -11.65
N THR A 190 -10.75 -4.17 -12.82
CA THR A 190 -11.38 -2.86 -13.08
C THR A 190 -12.71 -3.05 -13.79
N TRP A 191 -13.47 -1.98 -13.95
CA TRP A 191 -14.74 -1.99 -14.66
C TRP A 191 -14.58 -1.33 -16.02
N THR A 192 -15.13 -1.96 -17.05
CA THR A 192 -15.28 -1.35 -18.37
C THR A 192 -16.35 -0.26 -18.35
N ASN A 193 -16.38 0.59 -19.38
CA ASN A 193 -17.42 1.61 -19.54
C ASN A 193 -18.83 0.99 -19.67
N GLU A 194 -18.89 -0.25 -20.14
CA GLU A 194 -20.11 -1.05 -20.28
C GLU A 194 -20.54 -1.72 -18.96
N GLY A 195 -19.78 -1.52 -17.87
CA GLY A 195 -20.12 -2.07 -16.56
C GLY A 195 -19.76 -3.54 -16.39
N TRP A 196 -18.90 -4.10 -17.25
CA TRP A 196 -18.36 -5.46 -17.08
C TRP A 196 -17.01 -5.42 -16.35
N PRO A 197 -16.78 -6.33 -15.39
CA PRO A 197 -15.49 -6.46 -14.75
C PRO A 197 -14.46 -7.04 -15.73
N ILE A 198 -13.23 -6.53 -15.71
CA ILE A 198 -12.08 -7.01 -16.49
C ILE A 198 -10.84 -7.18 -15.61
N LYS A 199 -10.06 -8.25 -15.87
CA LYS A 199 -8.86 -8.59 -15.10
C LYS A 199 -7.66 -8.30 -15.97
N ASN A 200 -6.87 -7.33 -15.54
CA ASN A 200 -5.64 -6.95 -16.16
C ASN A 200 -4.56 -7.99 -15.86
N THR A 201 -4.26 -8.79 -16.87
CA THR A 201 -3.26 -9.86 -16.81
C THR A 201 -1.85 -9.41 -17.17
N CYS A 202 -1.62 -8.10 -17.37
CA CYS A 202 -0.30 -7.62 -17.72
C CYS A 202 0.73 -7.94 -16.63
N HIS A 203 1.93 -8.32 -17.07
CA HIS A 203 3.04 -8.51 -16.17
C HIS A 203 3.56 -7.14 -15.70
N ILE A 204 3.78 -7.03 -14.40
CA ILE A 204 4.43 -5.87 -13.76
C ILE A 204 5.79 -6.35 -13.31
N SER A 205 6.86 -5.75 -13.84
CA SER A 205 8.21 -6.06 -13.43
C SER A 205 8.46 -5.48 -12.03
N PHE A 206 8.94 -6.31 -11.11
CA PHE A 206 9.27 -5.91 -9.74
C PHE A 206 10.69 -6.39 -9.38
N PRO A 207 11.47 -5.59 -8.65
CA PRO A 207 12.84 -5.95 -8.30
C PRO A 207 12.91 -6.83 -7.05
N ASP A 208 14.01 -7.56 -6.86
CA ASP A 208 14.28 -8.19 -5.55
C ASP A 208 14.56 -7.14 -4.46
N LEU A 209 15.34 -6.13 -4.80
CA LEU A 209 15.68 -5.01 -3.93
C LEU A 209 14.96 -3.75 -4.40
N LEU A 210 14.04 -3.25 -3.57
CA LEU A 210 13.26 -2.05 -3.84
C LEU A 210 13.85 -0.88 -3.06
N ASP A 211 14.30 0.14 -3.78
CA ASP A 211 14.68 1.43 -3.21
C ASP A 211 13.47 2.35 -3.13
N MET A 212 13.08 2.71 -1.90
CA MET A 212 11.98 3.62 -1.63
C MET A 212 12.43 5.05 -1.28
N ASN A 213 13.74 5.33 -1.22
CA ASN A 213 14.25 6.64 -0.82
C ASN A 213 13.75 7.77 -1.73
N SER A 214 13.60 7.51 -3.04
CA SER A 214 13.10 8.49 -4.01
C SER A 214 11.64 8.91 -3.78
N PHE A 215 10.89 8.14 -2.99
CA PHE A 215 9.47 8.38 -2.72
C PHE A 215 9.25 9.08 -1.36
N ILE A 216 10.30 9.21 -0.54
CA ILE A 216 10.28 9.94 0.74
C ILE A 216 10.82 11.35 0.49
N SER A 217 9.94 12.33 0.33
CA SER A 217 10.40 13.71 0.18
C SER A 217 9.40 14.69 0.79
N LEU A 218 9.58 14.91 2.09
CA LEU A 218 8.92 16.00 2.82
C LEU A 218 9.35 17.37 2.31
N SER A 219 10.54 17.49 1.69
CA SER A 219 10.98 18.72 1.03
C SER A 219 10.05 19.17 -0.10
N ARG A 220 9.27 18.26 -0.72
CA ARG A 220 8.21 18.63 -1.68
C ARG A 220 7.07 19.44 -1.02
N LEU A 221 6.86 19.26 0.29
CA LEU A 221 5.76 19.88 1.02
C LEU A 221 6.20 21.18 1.73
N LEU A 222 7.48 21.29 2.12
CA LEU A 222 7.99 22.46 2.83
C LEU A 222 8.07 23.72 1.94
N PRO A 223 7.94 24.94 2.51
CA PRO A 223 8.25 26.19 1.82
C PRO A 223 9.74 26.28 1.47
N ALA A 224 10.09 26.91 0.33
CA ALA A 224 11.48 27.09 -0.12
C ALA A 224 12.39 27.82 0.88
N ASN A 225 11.81 28.57 1.83
CA ASN A 225 12.54 29.36 2.83
C ASN A 225 12.81 28.60 4.14
N ILE A 226 12.29 27.37 4.29
CA ILE A 226 12.65 26.50 5.40
C ILE A 226 13.68 25.52 4.85
N HIS A 227 14.96 25.87 4.96
CA HIS A 227 16.00 24.86 4.87
C HIS A 227 15.74 23.85 5.98
N PRO A 228 15.61 22.54 5.68
CA PRO A 228 15.62 21.54 6.73
C PRO A 228 16.91 21.78 7.50
N THR A 229 16.78 22.28 8.73
CA THR A 229 17.90 22.40 9.65
C THR A 229 18.58 21.04 9.69
N GLN A 230 19.92 21.03 9.78
CA GLN A 230 20.79 19.86 9.69
C GLN A 230 20.52 18.77 10.76
N THR A 231 19.39 18.84 11.47
CA THR A 231 18.91 17.92 12.49
C THR A 231 17.93 16.86 11.97
N ILE A 232 17.48 16.92 10.70
CA ILE A 232 16.84 15.74 10.09
C ILE A 232 17.93 14.71 9.84
N LYS A 233 18.11 13.80 10.82
CA LYS A 233 18.95 12.60 10.70
C LYS A 233 18.78 12.06 9.28
N LYS A 234 19.91 11.86 8.56
CA LYS A 234 19.94 11.20 7.25
C LYS A 234 18.87 10.11 7.24
N PRO A 235 17.85 10.15 6.36
CA PRO A 235 16.81 9.15 6.40
C PRO A 235 17.50 7.79 6.34
N SER A 236 17.28 6.98 7.37
CA SER A 236 17.70 5.58 7.39
C SER A 236 17.32 4.98 6.05
N THR A 237 18.32 4.47 5.31
CA THR A 237 18.16 3.99 3.93
C THR A 237 16.91 3.12 3.80
N ALA A 238 15.95 3.57 2.98
CA ALA A 238 14.68 2.89 2.79
C ALA A 238 14.79 1.81 1.69
N HIS A 239 15.67 0.85 1.91
CA HIS A 239 15.78 -0.33 1.05
C HIS A 239 14.95 -1.46 1.62
N TYR A 240 14.23 -2.14 0.73
CA TYR A 240 13.43 -3.30 1.05
C TYR A 240 13.84 -4.48 0.21
N LYS A 241 13.70 -5.67 0.76
CA LYS A 241 13.89 -6.93 0.06
C LYS A 241 12.55 -7.63 -0.12
N LEU A 242 12.29 -8.14 -1.31
CA LEU A 242 11.09 -8.91 -1.59
C LEU A 242 11.12 -10.19 -0.75
N ASN A 243 10.07 -10.40 0.05
CA ASN A 243 9.94 -11.56 0.94
C ASN A 243 8.91 -12.56 0.44
N SER A 244 7.74 -12.07 -0.04
CA SER A 244 6.71 -12.92 -0.60
C SER A 244 5.81 -12.20 -1.61
N ILE A 245 5.15 -13.01 -2.45
CA ILE A 245 4.20 -12.57 -3.47
C ILE A 245 2.98 -13.47 -3.41
N LEU A 246 1.80 -12.85 -3.37
CA LEU A 246 0.53 -13.51 -3.59
C LEU A 246 0.14 -13.37 -5.06
N VAL A 247 -0.29 -14.46 -5.70
CA VAL A 247 -0.71 -14.50 -7.11
C VAL A 247 -2.13 -15.02 -7.19
N HIS A 248 -2.98 -14.31 -7.94
CA HIS A 248 -4.33 -14.75 -8.25
C HIS A 248 -4.37 -15.43 -9.62
N LEU A 249 -4.59 -16.73 -9.65
CA LEU A 249 -4.82 -17.54 -10.85
C LEU A 249 -6.31 -17.52 -11.23
N GLY A 250 -6.61 -17.70 -12.53
CA GLY A 250 -7.98 -17.70 -13.07
C GLY A 250 -8.42 -16.36 -13.66
N GLY A 251 -9.47 -16.40 -14.47
CA GLY A 251 -10.13 -15.22 -15.03
C GLY A 251 -11.10 -14.53 -14.07
N ILE A 252 -12.01 -13.71 -14.61
CA ILE A 252 -13.12 -13.10 -13.86
C ILE A 252 -14.37 -13.98 -13.83
N SER A 253 -14.57 -14.74 -14.89
CA SER A 253 -15.68 -15.68 -15.04
C SER A 253 -15.37 -17.07 -14.47
N GLU A 254 -14.16 -17.27 -13.96
CA GLU A 254 -13.68 -18.54 -13.42
C GLU A 254 -13.54 -18.42 -11.90
N ALA A 255 -13.82 -19.51 -11.20
CA ALA A 255 -13.38 -19.67 -9.83
C ALA A 255 -11.86 -19.48 -9.79
N GLY A 256 -11.39 -18.49 -9.03
CA GLY A 256 -9.98 -18.16 -8.93
C GLY A 256 -9.23 -19.06 -7.94
N HIS A 257 -7.91 -19.01 -7.98
CA HIS A 257 -7.06 -19.68 -7.00
C HIS A 257 -5.90 -18.79 -6.56
N PHE A 258 -5.65 -18.71 -5.26
CA PHE A 258 -4.53 -17.93 -4.73
C PHE A 258 -3.37 -18.85 -4.38
N ILE A 259 -2.18 -18.55 -4.92
CA ILE A 259 -0.93 -19.18 -4.53
C ILE A 259 0.03 -18.14 -3.95
N VAL A 260 0.97 -18.59 -3.13
CA VAL A 260 2.02 -17.76 -2.54
C VAL A 260 3.37 -18.22 -3.05
N TYR A 261 4.20 -17.29 -3.50
CA TYR A 261 5.64 -17.47 -3.55
C TYR A 261 6.25 -16.80 -2.32
N ARG A 262 7.10 -17.50 -1.56
CA ARG A 262 7.79 -16.91 -0.42
C ARG A 262 9.23 -17.36 -0.33
N ARG A 263 10.10 -16.50 0.19
CA ARG A 263 11.44 -16.89 0.57
C ARG A 263 11.40 -17.82 1.80
N ARG A 264 12.31 -18.79 1.82
CA ARG A 264 12.62 -19.56 3.03
C ARG A 264 13.20 -18.63 4.09
N ILE A 265 12.90 -18.90 5.36
CA ILE A 265 13.44 -18.13 6.48
C ILE A 265 14.97 -18.24 6.45
N ASN A 266 15.66 -17.10 6.57
CA ASN A 266 17.13 -17.01 6.56
C ASN A 266 17.81 -17.60 5.30
N SER A 267 17.10 -17.68 4.17
CA SER A 267 17.63 -18.18 2.89
C SER A 267 17.17 -17.28 1.73
N ASN A 268 17.85 -17.39 0.59
CA ASN A 268 17.44 -16.77 -0.67
C ASN A 268 16.60 -17.71 -1.56
N GLU A 269 16.34 -18.93 -1.10
CA GLU A 269 15.56 -19.92 -1.84
C GLU A 269 14.06 -19.62 -1.77
N TRP A 270 13.35 -19.94 -2.84
CA TRP A 270 11.92 -19.69 -2.98
C TRP A 270 11.10 -20.97 -2.89
N LEU A 271 9.95 -20.84 -2.24
CA LEU A 271 8.90 -21.84 -2.17
C LEU A 271 7.66 -21.33 -2.89
N SER A 272 7.02 -22.20 -3.66
CA SER A 272 5.65 -22.06 -4.15
C SER A 272 4.74 -22.84 -3.20
N ILE A 273 3.70 -22.18 -2.71
CA ILE A 273 2.72 -22.71 -1.76
C ILE A 273 1.34 -22.56 -2.38
N SER A 274 0.69 -23.70 -2.61
CA SER A 274 -0.69 -23.79 -3.08
C SER A 274 -1.44 -24.70 -2.11
N ASP A 275 -2.14 -24.09 -1.15
CA ASP A 275 -2.80 -24.77 -0.04
C ASP A 275 -1.83 -25.71 0.71
N ASP A 276 -2.05 -27.03 0.66
CA ASP A 276 -1.23 -28.08 1.29
C ASP A 276 -0.02 -28.49 0.43
N HIS A 277 0.05 -28.05 -0.82
CA HIS A 277 1.15 -28.36 -1.73
C HIS A 277 2.26 -27.30 -1.66
N ILE A 278 3.42 -27.71 -1.16
CA ILE A 278 4.62 -26.88 -1.06
C ILE A 278 5.71 -27.48 -1.94
N ARG A 279 6.35 -26.64 -2.76
CA ARG A 279 7.52 -27.04 -3.56
C ARG A 279 8.53 -25.91 -3.67
N GLU A 280 9.77 -26.27 -3.98
CA GLU A 280 10.77 -25.29 -4.39
C GLU A 280 10.44 -24.73 -5.77
N CYS A 281 10.81 -23.46 -5.99
CA CYS A 281 10.68 -22.80 -7.28
C CYS A 281 11.90 -21.92 -7.59
N SER A 282 12.07 -21.61 -8.87
CA SER A 282 13.16 -20.74 -9.33
C SER A 282 12.81 -19.27 -9.15
N GLU A 283 13.81 -18.40 -9.01
CA GLU A 283 13.59 -16.95 -9.03
C GLU A 283 12.89 -16.50 -10.31
N LEU A 284 13.23 -17.09 -11.46
CA LEU A 284 12.59 -16.77 -12.74
C LEU A 284 11.07 -17.00 -12.67
N GLU A 285 10.63 -18.11 -12.07
CA GLU A 285 9.20 -18.39 -11.89
C GLU A 285 8.53 -17.32 -11.03
N VAL A 286 9.19 -16.91 -9.95
CA VAL A 286 8.68 -15.88 -9.04
C VAL A 286 8.58 -14.52 -9.74
N PHE A 287 9.66 -14.06 -10.38
CA PHE A 287 9.77 -12.74 -11.00
C PHE A 287 9.00 -12.60 -12.31
N THR A 288 8.55 -13.69 -12.93
CA THR A 288 7.67 -13.66 -14.11
C THR A 288 6.19 -13.80 -13.75
N SER A 289 5.88 -14.06 -12.48
CA SER A 289 4.51 -14.24 -12.01
C SER A 289 3.64 -12.98 -12.14
N MET A 290 2.33 -13.19 -12.19
CA MET A 290 1.33 -12.12 -12.22
C MET A 290 1.02 -11.67 -10.79
N ALA A 291 1.97 -11.00 -10.15
CA ALA A 291 1.86 -10.57 -8.75
C ALA A 291 0.56 -9.81 -8.48
N TYR A 292 -0.18 -10.20 -7.44
CA TYR A 292 -1.40 -9.55 -6.98
C TYR A 292 -1.13 -8.74 -5.70
N ILE A 293 -0.43 -9.31 -4.72
CA ILE A 293 0.12 -8.58 -3.56
C ILE A 293 1.60 -8.90 -3.44
N LEU A 294 2.43 -7.89 -3.20
CA LEU A 294 3.85 -8.06 -2.88
C LEU A 294 4.13 -7.60 -1.45
N PHE A 295 4.90 -8.40 -0.73
CA PHE A 295 5.40 -8.07 0.59
C PHE A 295 6.91 -7.88 0.55
N TYR A 296 7.31 -6.67 0.92
CA TYR A 296 8.69 -6.24 0.98
C TYR A 296 9.07 -5.98 2.43
N GLU A 297 10.17 -6.56 2.91
CA GLU A 297 10.66 -6.35 4.27
C GLU A 297 11.82 -5.37 4.26
N ARG A 298 11.80 -4.43 5.22
CA ARG A 298 12.84 -3.41 5.35
C ARG A 298 14.16 -4.04 5.76
N ILE A 299 15.22 -3.73 5.03
CA ILE A 299 16.57 -4.19 5.39
C ILE A 299 17.05 -3.37 6.58
N LYS A 300 17.17 -4.03 7.74
CA LYS A 300 17.77 -3.43 8.95
C LYS A 300 19.29 -3.38 8.78
N LYS A 301 19.90 -2.28 9.21
CA LYS A 301 21.37 -2.12 9.25
C LYS A 301 21.95 -2.85 10.46
#